data_AF-A0A2K2DQZ9-F1
#
_entry.id   AF-A0A2K2DQZ9-F1
#
_cell.length_a   1.000
_cell.length_b   1.000
_cell.length_c   1.000
_cell.angle_alpha   90.00
_cell.angle_beta   90.00
_cell.angle_gamma   90.00
#
_symmetry.space_group_name_H-M   'P 1'
#
loop_
_entity.id
_entity.type
_entity.pdbx_description
1 polymer ?
#
loop_
_entity_poly.entity_id
_entity_poly.type
_entity_poly.pdbx_seq_one_letter_code
_entity_poly.pdbx_strand_id
1 'polypeptide(L)'
;MADASKDYVGSFPPGKKITVVFVIGGPGSGKGTQCAKIVNQFGFTHLSAGELLREEVKSDTEQGTMIKNLMQEGKLVPSDIIVRLLLKAMLESGNDKFLIDGFPRNEENRQAYENIVNIEPEFVLFIDCSLEEMERRILNRNQGRDDDNVTTVRRRFGVFQESTLPVIQHYEKLGKLRRVDGDRQPDIVFEDVKAVFAQLNIQVASTRKREGTEKC
;
A
#
# COMPACT_ATOMS: atom_id res chain seq x y z
N MET A 1 32.94 3.00 14.27
CA MET A 1 32.17 4.22 13.96
C MET A 1 31.16 3.83 12.92
N ALA A 2 29.89 3.71 13.31
CA ALA A 2 28.81 3.38 12.37
C ALA A 2 28.63 4.57 11.42
N ASP A 3 28.61 4.26 10.13
CA ASP A 3 28.56 5.20 9.02
C ASP A 3 27.20 5.90 8.99
N ALA A 4 27.16 7.16 9.44
CA ALA A 4 25.97 8.01 9.47
C ALA A 4 25.45 8.42 8.07
N SER A 5 26.04 7.91 6.99
CA SER A 5 25.63 8.18 5.61
C SER A 5 24.57 7.21 5.06
N LYS A 6 24.27 6.10 5.76
CA LYS A 6 23.30 5.08 5.28
C LYS A 6 21.82 5.39 5.54
N ASP A 7 21.50 6.46 6.27
CA ASP A 7 20.14 6.72 6.75
C ASP A 7 19.38 7.83 6.02
N TYR A 8 20.00 8.53 5.06
CA TYR A 8 19.33 9.59 4.29
C TYR A 8 18.80 9.05 2.97
N VAL A 9 17.48 8.93 2.87
CA VAL A 9 16.79 8.37 1.68
C VAL A 9 16.48 9.46 0.63
N GLY A 10 16.67 10.75 0.96
CA GLY A 10 16.31 11.88 0.11
C GLY A 10 14.96 12.50 0.49
N SER A 11 14.53 13.49 -0.29
CA SER A 11 13.23 14.15 -0.14
C SER A 11 12.66 14.54 -1.51
N PHE A 12 11.33 14.68 -1.60
CA PHE A 12 10.70 15.10 -2.85
C PHE A 12 11.07 16.56 -3.19
N PRO A 13 11.17 16.91 -4.48
CA PRO A 13 11.40 18.29 -4.89
C PRO A 13 10.31 19.23 -4.33
N PRO A 14 10.68 20.42 -3.82
CA PRO A 14 9.71 21.37 -3.30
C PRO A 14 8.70 21.80 -4.37
N GLY A 15 7.45 21.99 -3.96
CA GLY A 15 6.36 22.49 -4.83
C GLY A 15 5.65 21.41 -5.68
N LYS A 16 6.06 20.14 -5.65
CA LYS A 16 5.34 19.05 -6.31
C LYS A 16 4.31 18.43 -5.36
N LYS A 17 3.01 18.45 -5.70
CA LYS A 17 1.98 17.73 -4.93
C LYS A 17 2.16 16.23 -5.13
N ILE A 18 2.59 15.52 -4.08
CA ILE A 18 2.63 14.07 -4.07
C ILE A 18 1.26 13.53 -3.65
N THR A 19 0.70 12.63 -4.45
CA THR A 19 -0.59 11.98 -4.20
C THR A 19 -0.36 10.53 -3.82
N VAL A 20 -0.76 10.15 -2.61
CA VAL A 20 -0.61 8.78 -2.10
C VAL A 20 -1.98 8.18 -1.83
N VAL A 21 -2.18 6.94 -2.25
CA VAL A 21 -3.35 6.13 -1.91
C VAL A 21 -2.85 4.81 -1.30
N PHE A 22 -3.28 4.51 -0.08
CA PHE A 22 -3.06 3.19 0.51
C PHE A 22 -4.10 2.21 -0.04
N VAL A 23 -3.66 1.02 -0.44
CA VAL A 23 -4.52 -0.07 -0.89
C VAL A 23 -4.44 -1.21 0.13
N ILE A 24 -5.52 -1.39 0.88
CA ILE A 24 -5.61 -2.35 1.98
C ILE A 24 -6.66 -3.41 1.67
N GLY A 25 -6.45 -4.62 2.18
CA GLY A 25 -7.32 -5.78 1.99
C GLY A 25 -6.59 -7.06 2.39
N GLY A 26 -7.33 -8.09 2.79
CA GLY A 26 -6.75 -9.37 3.21
C GLY A 26 -5.98 -10.10 2.09
N PRO A 27 -5.23 -11.17 2.41
CA PRO A 27 -4.59 -11.99 1.38
C PRO A 27 -5.64 -12.56 0.43
N GLY A 28 -5.43 -12.47 -0.90
CA GLY A 28 -6.41 -13.00 -1.88
C GLY A 28 -7.57 -12.04 -2.25
N SER A 29 -7.72 -10.91 -1.55
CA SER A 29 -8.77 -9.90 -1.81
C SER A 29 -8.77 -9.28 -3.21
N GLY A 30 -7.68 -9.41 -3.99
CA GLY A 30 -7.59 -8.86 -5.35
C GLY A 30 -6.87 -7.52 -5.46
N LYS A 31 -6.21 -7.03 -4.40
CA LYS A 31 -5.40 -5.78 -4.40
C LYS A 31 -4.52 -5.62 -5.63
N GLY A 32 -3.59 -6.54 -5.87
CA GLY A 32 -2.66 -6.45 -7.01
C GLY A 32 -3.38 -6.35 -8.36
N THR A 33 -4.50 -7.06 -8.54
CA THR A 33 -5.33 -6.98 -9.75
C THR A 33 -5.93 -5.58 -9.90
N GLN A 34 -6.47 -5.00 -8.84
CA GLN A 34 -7.02 -3.66 -8.87
C GLN A 34 -5.93 -2.59 -9.04
N CYS A 35 -4.79 -2.72 -8.34
CA CYS A 35 -3.62 -1.85 -8.50
C CYS A 35 -3.16 -1.79 -9.96
N ALA A 36 -3.00 -2.94 -10.63
CA ALA A 36 -2.61 -2.98 -12.04
C ALA A 36 -3.60 -2.23 -12.95
N LYS A 37 -4.91 -2.38 -12.71
CA LYS A 37 -5.95 -1.65 -13.45
C LYS A 37 -5.91 -0.13 -13.15
N ILE A 38 -5.66 0.27 -11.90
CA ILE A 38 -5.54 1.68 -11.50
C ILE A 38 -4.30 2.31 -12.14
N VAL A 39 -3.16 1.63 -12.15
CA VAL A 39 -1.93 2.08 -12.84
C VAL A 39 -2.23 2.40 -14.29
N ASN A 40 -2.84 1.45 -15.01
CA ASN A 40 -3.15 1.60 -16.43
C ASN A 40 -4.13 2.75 -16.72
N GLN A 41 -5.13 2.95 -15.85
CA GLN A 41 -6.20 3.94 -16.09
C GLN A 41 -5.87 5.35 -15.59
N PHE A 42 -5.12 5.47 -14.48
CA PHE A 42 -4.94 6.73 -13.74
C PHE A 42 -3.48 7.18 -13.62
N GLY A 43 -2.51 6.39 -14.11
CA GLY A 43 -1.10 6.78 -14.19
C GLY A 43 -0.36 6.83 -12.85
N PHE A 44 -0.80 6.01 -11.89
CA PHE A 44 -0.10 5.85 -10.60
C PHE A 44 1.09 4.90 -10.75
N THR A 45 2.08 5.04 -9.88
CA THR A 45 3.11 4.01 -9.63
C THR A 45 2.63 3.06 -8.55
N HIS A 46 2.62 1.75 -8.83
CA HIS A 46 2.29 0.73 -7.84
C HIS A 46 3.54 0.30 -7.08
N LEU A 47 3.48 0.43 -5.75
CA LEU A 47 4.53 0.01 -4.82
C LEU A 47 3.94 -1.01 -3.85
N SER A 48 4.39 -2.25 -3.95
CA SER A 48 3.96 -3.34 -3.06
C SER A 48 4.97 -3.53 -1.95
N ALA A 49 4.54 -3.32 -0.69
CA ALA A 49 5.42 -3.48 0.46
C ALA A 49 6.05 -4.89 0.52
N GLY A 50 5.28 -5.91 0.14
CA GLY A 50 5.79 -7.28 0.10
C GLY A 50 6.79 -7.54 -1.03
N GLU A 51 6.69 -6.84 -2.16
CA GLU A 51 7.68 -6.96 -3.26
C GLU A 51 8.97 -6.28 -2.90
N LEU A 52 8.91 -5.06 -2.35
CA LEU A 52 10.09 -4.33 -1.88
C LEU A 52 10.91 -5.15 -0.88
N LEU A 53 10.25 -5.81 0.09
CA LEU A 53 10.95 -6.71 1.02
C LEU A 53 11.59 -7.90 0.30
N ARG A 54 10.91 -8.52 -0.67
CA ARG A 54 11.47 -9.65 -1.44
C ARG A 54 12.61 -9.24 -2.36
N GLU A 55 12.60 -8.01 -2.85
CA GLU A 55 13.70 -7.44 -3.62
C GLU A 55 14.90 -7.18 -2.71
N GLU A 56 14.69 -6.61 -1.53
CA GLU A 56 15.75 -6.38 -0.55
C GLU A 56 16.39 -7.69 -0.07
N VAL A 57 15.62 -8.78 0.05
CA VAL A 57 16.17 -10.12 0.34
C VAL A 57 17.22 -10.57 -0.69
N LYS A 58 17.17 -10.06 -1.93
CA LYS A 58 18.13 -10.40 -2.98
C LYS A 58 19.42 -9.58 -2.92
N SER A 59 19.50 -8.56 -2.07
CA SER A 59 20.63 -7.61 -2.04
C SER A 59 21.94 -8.17 -1.48
N ASP A 60 21.95 -9.44 -1.01
CA ASP A 60 23.09 -10.10 -0.35
C ASP A 60 23.71 -9.26 0.79
N THR A 61 22.85 -8.60 1.57
CA THR A 61 23.23 -7.78 2.72
C THR A 61 22.79 -8.43 4.04
N GLU A 62 23.34 -7.94 5.16
CA GLU A 62 22.89 -8.31 6.50
C GLU A 62 21.40 -7.99 6.71
N GLN A 63 20.94 -6.82 6.20
CA GLN A 63 19.52 -6.44 6.23
C GLN A 63 18.67 -7.39 5.39
N GLY A 64 19.08 -7.72 4.17
CA GLY A 64 18.39 -8.69 3.31
C GLY A 64 18.26 -10.07 3.97
N THR A 65 19.31 -10.51 4.67
CA THR A 65 19.31 -11.77 5.44
C THR A 65 18.35 -11.73 6.62
N MET A 66 18.34 -10.62 7.39
CA MET A 66 17.39 -10.40 8.48
C MET A 66 15.94 -10.43 7.99
N ILE A 67 15.63 -9.71 6.90
CA ILE A 67 14.30 -9.65 6.30
C ILE A 67 13.87 -11.06 5.86
N LYS A 68 14.76 -11.82 5.22
CA LYS A 68 14.48 -13.19 4.77
C LYS A 68 14.02 -14.07 5.92
N ASN A 69 14.75 -14.08 7.03
CA ASN A 69 14.43 -14.90 8.20
C ASN A 69 13.09 -14.51 8.82
N LEU A 70 12.83 -13.21 9.01
CA LEU A 70 11.56 -12.72 9.54
C LEU A 70 10.37 -13.11 8.64
N MET A 71 10.53 -12.97 7.33
CA MET A 71 9.48 -13.35 6.36
C MET A 71 9.19 -14.85 6.37
N GLN A 72 10.23 -15.71 6.44
CA GLN A 72 10.07 -17.16 6.52
C GLN A 72 9.37 -17.60 7.80
N GLU A 73 9.63 -16.91 8.92
CA GLU A 73 8.96 -17.14 10.20
C GLU A 73 7.54 -16.54 10.27
N GLY A 74 7.12 -15.79 9.25
CA GLY A 74 5.84 -15.07 9.24
C GLY A 74 5.78 -13.91 10.25
N LYS A 75 6.93 -13.43 10.72
CA LYS A 75 7.06 -12.26 11.59
C LYS A 75 7.03 -10.97 10.78
N LEU A 76 6.69 -9.87 11.45
CA LEU A 76 6.73 -8.54 10.84
C LEU A 76 8.18 -8.04 10.79
N VAL A 77 8.54 -7.48 9.63
CA VAL A 77 9.78 -6.72 9.45
C VAL A 77 9.62 -5.37 10.18
N PRO A 78 10.67 -4.85 10.85
CA PRO A 78 10.64 -3.53 11.49
C PRO A 78 10.05 -2.44 10.57
N SER A 79 9.20 -1.59 11.15
CA SER A 79 8.40 -0.61 10.40
C SER A 79 9.26 0.44 9.69
N ASP A 80 10.37 0.84 10.28
CA ASP A 80 11.31 1.80 9.73
C ASP A 80 11.97 1.29 8.44
N ILE A 81 12.36 0.02 8.39
CA ILE A 81 12.96 -0.61 7.20
C ILE A 81 11.98 -0.56 6.03
N ILE A 82 10.75 -1.02 6.21
CA ILE A 82 9.76 -1.03 5.13
C ILE A 82 9.41 0.38 4.65
N VAL A 83 9.30 1.34 5.57
CA VAL A 83 9.00 2.73 5.23
C VAL A 83 10.15 3.39 4.47
N ARG A 84 11.40 3.10 4.82
CA ARG A 84 12.58 3.59 4.09
C ARG A 84 12.67 2.99 2.69
N LEU A 85 12.40 1.69 2.54
CA LEU A 85 12.31 1.05 1.22
C LEU A 85 11.20 1.67 0.36
N LEU A 86 10.04 1.95 0.95
CA LEU A 86 8.94 2.65 0.28
C LEU A 86 9.37 4.05 -0.17
N LEU A 87 9.95 4.86 0.71
CA LEU A 87 10.38 6.22 0.39
C LEU A 87 11.41 6.22 -0.75
N LYS A 88 12.40 5.32 -0.69
CA LYS A 88 13.40 5.14 -1.74
C LYS A 88 12.72 4.86 -3.08
N ALA A 89 11.83 3.87 -3.13
CA ALA A 89 11.13 3.50 -4.35
C ALA A 89 10.22 4.63 -4.88
N MET A 90 9.60 5.41 -3.99
CA MET A 90 8.82 6.58 -4.41
C MET A 90 9.70 7.64 -5.08
N LEU A 91 10.86 7.95 -4.49
CA LEU A 91 11.80 8.95 -5.01
C LEU A 91 12.43 8.52 -6.34
N GLU A 92 12.76 7.24 -6.48
CA GLU A 92 13.36 6.67 -7.71
C GLU A 92 12.36 6.54 -8.85
N SER A 93 11.04 6.51 -8.58
CA SER A 93 10.01 6.29 -9.61
C SER A 93 9.87 7.43 -10.64
N GLY A 94 10.31 8.65 -10.30
CA GLY A 94 10.06 9.86 -11.10
C GLY A 94 8.60 10.34 -11.16
N ASN A 95 7.64 9.61 -10.57
CA ASN A 95 6.22 9.93 -10.56
C ASN A 95 5.83 10.80 -9.35
N ASP A 96 4.61 11.32 -9.32
CA ASP A 96 4.02 12.02 -8.17
C ASP A 96 2.73 11.37 -7.65
N LYS A 97 2.32 10.23 -8.21
CA LYS A 97 1.14 9.47 -7.82
C LYS A 97 1.52 8.06 -7.42
N PHE A 98 1.17 7.64 -6.21
CA PHE A 98 1.60 6.37 -5.62
C PHE A 98 0.43 5.54 -5.08
N LEU A 99 0.37 4.28 -5.49
CA LEU A 99 -0.45 3.25 -4.87
C LEU A 99 0.44 2.40 -3.98
N ILE A 100 0.25 2.49 -2.68
CA ILE A 100 1.02 1.71 -1.72
C ILE A 100 0.16 0.51 -1.30
N ASP A 101 0.50 -0.67 -1.83
CA ASP A 101 -0.26 -1.93 -1.68
C ASP A 101 0.24 -2.75 -0.49
N GLY A 102 -0.71 -3.13 0.37
CA GLY A 102 -0.46 -4.01 1.50
C GLY A 102 0.29 -3.33 2.64
N PHE A 103 0.15 -2.00 2.74
CA PHE A 103 0.70 -1.14 3.79
C PHE A 103 -0.27 0.03 4.03
N PRO A 104 -0.36 0.59 5.25
CA PRO A 104 0.19 0.07 6.51
C PRO A 104 -0.51 -1.22 6.97
N ARG A 105 0.24 -2.13 7.62
CA ARG A 105 -0.33 -3.40 8.13
C ARG A 105 -0.67 -3.36 9.62
N ASN A 106 -0.12 -2.41 10.34
CA ASN A 106 -0.35 -2.20 11.76
C ASN A 106 -0.17 -0.71 12.11
N GLU A 107 -0.44 -0.38 13.36
CA GLU A 107 -0.34 0.99 13.86
C GLU A 107 1.11 1.51 13.84
N GLU A 108 2.09 0.65 14.10
CA GLU A 108 3.51 1.01 14.07
C GLU A 108 3.98 1.41 12.66
N ASN A 109 3.52 0.69 11.62
CA ASN A 109 3.74 1.04 10.21
C ASN A 109 3.15 2.42 9.90
N ARG A 110 1.91 2.69 10.35
CA ARG A 110 1.23 3.97 10.13
C ARG A 110 2.05 5.12 10.73
N GLN A 111 2.46 4.99 11.99
CA GLN A 111 3.24 6.01 12.68
C GLN A 111 4.63 6.21 12.06
N ALA A 112 5.31 5.12 11.71
CA ALA A 112 6.62 5.20 11.04
C ALA A 112 6.51 5.91 9.68
N TYR A 113 5.46 5.63 8.91
CA TYR A 113 5.21 6.30 7.63
C TYR A 113 4.99 7.79 7.80
N GLU A 114 4.13 8.17 8.74
CA GLU A 114 3.84 9.57 9.06
C GLU A 114 5.12 10.32 9.44
N ASN A 115 5.98 9.72 10.27
CA ASN A 115 7.22 10.34 10.73
C ASN A 115 8.31 10.44 9.65
N ILE A 116 8.46 9.41 8.79
CA ILE A 116 9.58 9.33 7.84
C ILE A 116 9.21 9.93 6.48
N VAL A 117 8.02 9.63 5.97
CA VAL A 117 7.58 10.09 4.64
C VAL A 117 6.89 11.45 4.73
N ASN A 118 6.18 11.71 5.84
CA ASN A 118 5.51 12.98 6.12
C ASN A 118 4.62 13.47 4.97
N ILE A 119 3.90 12.54 4.34
CA ILE A 119 2.88 12.79 3.33
C ILE A 119 1.62 12.06 3.79
N GLU A 120 0.50 12.76 3.93
CA GLU A 120 -0.75 12.08 4.24
C GLU A 120 -1.32 11.37 3.01
N PRO A 121 -1.92 10.18 3.15
CA PRO A 121 -2.69 9.60 2.07
C PRO A 121 -3.91 10.48 1.77
N GLU A 122 -4.22 10.62 0.49
CA GLU A 122 -5.43 11.29 0.01
C GLU A 122 -6.66 10.49 0.46
N PHE A 123 -6.59 9.15 0.39
CA PHE A 123 -7.54 8.22 1.00
C PHE A 123 -6.93 6.82 1.09
N VAL A 124 -7.64 5.94 1.79
CA VAL A 124 -7.38 4.50 1.85
C VAL A 124 -8.44 3.76 1.06
N LEU A 125 -8.03 3.05 0.00
CA LEU A 125 -8.87 2.10 -0.71
C LEU A 125 -8.86 0.77 0.04
N PHE A 126 -9.98 0.41 0.64
CA PHE A 126 -10.17 -0.90 1.25
C PHE A 126 -10.97 -1.82 0.32
N ILE A 127 -10.31 -2.87 -0.16
CA ILE A 127 -10.94 -3.95 -0.91
C ILE A 127 -11.41 -4.99 0.11
N ASP A 128 -12.68 -4.88 0.47
CA ASP A 128 -13.30 -5.71 1.49
C ASP A 128 -13.76 -7.02 0.89
N CYS A 129 -13.12 -8.11 1.28
CA CYS A 129 -13.34 -9.42 0.69
C CYS A 129 -13.53 -10.43 1.81
N SER A 130 -14.52 -11.30 1.68
CA SER A 130 -14.83 -12.32 2.66
C SER A 130 -13.71 -13.36 2.77
N LEU A 131 -13.55 -13.93 3.96
CA LEU A 131 -12.54 -14.98 4.19
C LEU A 131 -12.76 -16.18 3.25
N GLU A 132 -14.02 -16.57 3.02
CA GLU A 132 -14.37 -17.65 2.11
C GLU A 132 -13.88 -17.39 0.69
N GLU A 133 -14.13 -16.20 0.16
CA GLU A 133 -13.70 -15.83 -1.19
C GLU A 133 -12.18 -15.71 -1.28
N MET A 134 -11.53 -15.17 -0.25
CA MET A 134 -10.07 -15.11 -0.16
C MET A 134 -9.42 -16.50 -0.14
N GLU A 135 -9.94 -17.43 0.66
CA GLU A 135 -9.49 -18.83 0.69
C GLU A 135 -9.69 -19.49 -0.68
N ARG A 136 -10.89 -19.33 -1.27
CA ARG A 136 -11.21 -19.86 -2.60
C ARG A 136 -10.26 -19.35 -3.66
N ARG A 137 -9.94 -18.05 -3.67
CA ARG A 137 -9.04 -17.44 -4.67
C ARG A 137 -7.61 -17.94 -4.53
N ILE A 138 -7.10 -18.09 -3.31
CA ILE A 138 -5.72 -18.54 -3.10
C ILE A 138 -5.57 -20.02 -3.46
N LEU A 139 -6.55 -20.86 -3.09
CA LEU A 139 -6.56 -22.27 -3.47
C LEU A 139 -6.59 -22.50 -4.99
N ASN A 140 -7.26 -21.62 -5.74
CA ASN A 140 -7.38 -21.71 -7.20
C ASN A 140 -6.24 -21.00 -7.97
N ARG A 141 -5.23 -20.45 -7.28
CA ARG A 141 -4.06 -19.89 -7.96
C ARG A 141 -3.15 -21.01 -8.45
N ASN A 142 -3.18 -21.26 -9.76
CA ASN A 142 -2.31 -22.24 -10.43
C ASN A 142 -0.81 -21.91 -10.40
N GLN A 143 -0.41 -20.74 -9.89
CA GLN A 143 0.99 -20.30 -9.74
C GLN A 143 1.17 -19.58 -8.39
N GLY A 144 1.08 -20.33 -7.29
CA GLY A 144 1.23 -19.81 -5.94
C GLY A 144 2.68 -19.55 -5.55
N ARG A 145 2.88 -18.60 -4.63
CA ARG A 145 4.13 -18.47 -3.87
C ARG A 145 4.32 -19.73 -3.02
N ASP A 146 5.55 -20.06 -2.64
CA ASP A 146 5.86 -21.25 -1.80
C ASP A 146 5.07 -21.28 -0.46
N ASP A 147 4.45 -20.17 -0.06
CA ASP A 147 3.67 -20.00 1.15
C ASP A 147 2.13 -20.01 0.97
N ASP A 148 1.62 -20.25 -0.24
CA ASP A 148 0.18 -20.26 -0.55
C ASP A 148 -0.47 -21.60 -0.13
N ASN A 149 -0.87 -21.70 1.13
CA ASN A 149 -1.72 -22.80 1.65
C ASN A 149 -2.80 -22.26 2.62
N VAL A 150 -3.89 -23.01 2.82
CA VAL A 150 -5.05 -22.57 3.63
C VAL A 150 -4.66 -22.15 5.04
N THR A 151 -3.73 -22.87 5.67
CA THR A 151 -3.30 -22.57 7.04
C THR A 151 -2.55 -21.24 7.11
N THR A 152 -1.71 -20.94 6.13
CA THR A 152 -1.06 -19.63 5.98
C THR A 152 -2.07 -18.51 5.69
N VAL A 153 -3.09 -18.76 4.86
CA VAL A 153 -4.14 -17.78 4.58
C VAL A 153 -4.89 -17.40 5.84
N ARG A 154 -5.35 -18.38 6.62
CA ARG A 154 -6.05 -18.14 7.89
C ARG A 154 -5.18 -17.37 8.88
N ARG A 155 -3.91 -17.74 9.03
CA ARG A 155 -2.97 -17.00 9.87
C ARG A 155 -2.83 -15.55 9.42
N ARG A 156 -2.64 -15.31 8.12
CA ARG A 156 -2.53 -13.97 7.53
C ARG A 156 -3.81 -13.16 7.68
N PHE A 157 -4.96 -13.81 7.61
CA PHE A 157 -6.25 -13.17 7.86
C PHE A 157 -6.43 -12.80 9.34
N GLY A 158 -6.03 -13.68 10.28
CA GLY A 158 -6.02 -13.36 11.71
C GLY A 158 -5.16 -12.12 12.01
N VAL A 159 -3.94 -12.08 11.48
CA VAL A 159 -3.06 -10.89 11.59
C VAL A 159 -3.71 -9.65 10.97
N PHE A 160 -4.36 -9.78 9.81
CA PHE A 160 -5.10 -8.68 9.19
C PHE A 160 -6.21 -8.15 10.11
N GLN A 161 -6.97 -9.04 10.76
CA GLN A 161 -8.03 -8.66 11.69
C GLN A 161 -7.49 -7.95 12.94
N GLU A 162 -6.45 -8.51 13.54
CA GLU A 162 -5.89 -7.98 14.79
C GLU A 162 -5.12 -6.68 14.60
N SER A 163 -4.35 -6.57 13.52
CA SER A 163 -3.37 -5.50 13.34
C SER A 163 -3.78 -4.48 12.28
N THR A 164 -4.42 -4.90 11.19
CA THR A 164 -4.73 -4.01 10.06
C THR A 164 -6.10 -3.35 10.18
N LEU A 165 -7.12 -4.04 10.70
CA LEU A 165 -8.45 -3.45 10.91
C LEU A 165 -8.44 -2.18 11.80
N PRO A 166 -7.67 -2.10 12.90
CA PRO A 166 -7.57 -0.86 13.68
C PRO A 166 -7.09 0.34 12.84
N VAL A 167 -6.20 0.10 11.88
CA VAL A 167 -5.72 1.14 10.97
C VAL A 167 -6.81 1.57 9.97
N ILE A 168 -7.59 0.61 9.47
CA ILE A 168 -8.77 0.90 8.63
C ILE A 168 -9.76 1.78 9.41
N GLN A 169 -10.08 1.41 10.66
CA GLN A 169 -10.98 2.17 11.52
C GLN A 169 -10.44 3.57 11.83
N HIS A 170 -9.13 3.73 11.99
CA HIS A 170 -8.50 5.04 12.14
C HIS A 170 -8.79 5.93 10.92
N TYR A 171 -8.54 5.45 9.70
CA TYR A 171 -8.81 6.24 8.48
C TYR A 171 -10.30 6.43 8.19
N GLU A 172 -11.16 5.51 8.64
CA GLU A 172 -12.62 5.66 8.58
C GLU A 172 -13.08 6.84 9.43
N LYS A 173 -12.59 6.95 10.68
CA LYS A 173 -12.90 8.08 11.58
C LYS A 173 -12.43 9.43 11.01
N LEU A 174 -11.37 9.42 10.21
CA LEU A 174 -10.87 10.62 9.51
C LEU A 174 -11.65 10.93 8.22
N GLY A 175 -12.65 10.13 7.84
CA GLY A 175 -13.38 10.29 6.58
C GLY A 175 -12.56 9.95 5.32
N LYS A 176 -11.40 9.31 5.49
CA LYS A 176 -10.45 8.97 4.43
C LYS A 176 -10.59 7.53 3.92
N LEU A 177 -11.48 6.71 4.49
CA LEU A 177 -11.71 5.36 3.98
C LEU A 177 -12.63 5.39 2.75
N ARG A 178 -12.29 4.59 1.72
CA ARG A 178 -13.14 4.28 0.57
C ARG A 178 -13.19 2.77 0.43
N ARG A 179 -14.38 2.19 0.63
CA ARG A 179 -14.59 0.73 0.63
C ARG A 179 -15.19 0.30 -0.70
N VAL A 180 -14.70 -0.82 -1.25
CA VAL A 180 -15.28 -1.50 -2.41
C VAL A 180 -15.49 -2.97 -2.08
N ASP A 181 -16.53 -3.58 -2.66
CA ASP A 181 -16.85 -4.99 -2.48
C ASP A 181 -15.90 -5.86 -3.31
N GLY A 182 -14.96 -6.51 -2.64
CA GLY A 182 -13.95 -7.38 -3.23
C GLY A 182 -14.45 -8.78 -3.57
N ASP A 183 -15.67 -9.17 -3.20
CA ASP A 183 -16.21 -10.50 -3.49
C ASP A 183 -16.72 -10.63 -4.93
N ARG A 184 -16.97 -9.50 -5.58
CA ARG A 184 -17.44 -9.43 -6.96
C ARG A 184 -16.32 -9.75 -7.95
N GLN A 185 -16.71 -9.94 -9.21
CA GLN A 185 -15.75 -10.17 -10.30
C GLN A 185 -14.81 -8.98 -10.48
N PRO A 186 -13.53 -9.19 -10.85
CA PRO A 186 -12.51 -8.14 -10.87
C PRO A 186 -12.88 -6.88 -11.68
N ASP A 187 -13.57 -7.03 -12.81
CA ASP A 187 -13.98 -5.89 -13.63
C ASP A 187 -15.10 -5.09 -12.96
N ILE A 188 -16.01 -5.76 -12.28
CA ILE A 188 -17.10 -5.13 -11.54
C ILE A 188 -16.55 -4.37 -10.32
N VAL A 189 -15.61 -4.95 -9.57
CA VAL A 189 -14.88 -4.23 -8.51
C VAL A 189 -14.19 -3.00 -9.08
N PHE A 190 -13.63 -3.11 -10.29
CA PHE A 190 -12.93 -1.99 -10.90
C PHE A 190 -13.86 -0.85 -11.31
N GLU A 191 -15.12 -1.11 -11.68
CA GLU A 191 -16.11 -0.05 -11.88
C GLU A 191 -16.33 0.78 -10.62
N ASP A 192 -16.45 0.12 -9.46
CA ASP A 192 -16.59 0.79 -8.16
C ASP A 192 -15.31 1.59 -7.82
N VAL A 193 -14.13 1.02 -8.09
CA VAL A 193 -12.83 1.71 -7.95
C VAL A 193 -12.75 2.95 -8.85
N LYS A 194 -13.20 2.87 -10.11
CA LYS A 194 -13.22 4.04 -11.00
C LYS A 194 -14.10 5.16 -10.45
N ALA A 195 -15.25 4.83 -9.87
CA ALA A 195 -16.12 5.82 -9.23
C ALA A 195 -15.42 6.55 -8.07
N VAL A 196 -14.65 5.81 -7.25
CA VAL A 196 -13.82 6.39 -6.18
C VAL A 196 -12.74 7.32 -6.75
N PHE A 197 -11.99 6.87 -7.77
CA PHE A 197 -10.88 7.64 -8.33
C PHE A 197 -11.33 8.84 -9.18
N ALA A 198 -12.53 8.80 -9.76
CA ALA A 198 -13.10 9.94 -10.48
C ALA A 198 -13.27 11.16 -9.55
N GLN A 199 -13.60 10.94 -8.27
CA GLN A 199 -13.78 12.01 -7.28
C GLN A 199 -12.45 12.74 -6.99
N LEU A 200 -11.31 12.05 -7.08
CA LEU A 200 -9.98 12.66 -6.91
C LEU A 200 -9.69 13.71 -7.98
N ASN A 201 -10.00 13.38 -9.23
CA ASN A 201 -9.76 14.28 -10.35
C ASN A 201 -10.62 15.55 -10.24
N ILE A 202 -11.83 15.44 -9.68
CA ILE A 202 -12.73 16.58 -9.43
C ILE A 202 -12.17 17.47 -8.30
N GLN A 203 -11.67 16.88 -7.22
CA GLN A 203 -11.07 17.65 -6.12
C GLN A 203 -9.82 18.39 -6.56
N VAL A 204 -8.91 17.76 -7.32
CA VAL A 204 -7.72 18.43 -7.86
C VAL A 204 -8.08 19.60 -8.80
N ALA A 205 -9.11 19.46 -9.62
CA ALA A 205 -9.59 20.54 -10.49
C ALA A 205 -10.23 21.71 -9.71
N SER A 206 -10.87 21.42 -8.57
CA SER A 206 -11.48 22.45 -7.73
C SER A 206 -10.46 23.24 -6.88
N THR A 207 -9.39 22.60 -6.42
CA THR A 207 -8.31 23.25 -5.67
C THR A 207 -7.49 24.19 -6.55
N ARG A 208 -7.16 23.78 -7.78
CA ARG A 208 -6.46 24.65 -8.77
C ARG A 208 -7.26 25.90 -9.13
N LYS A 209 -8.59 25.86 -9.07
CA LYS A 209 -9.44 27.04 -9.31
C LYS A 209 -9.43 28.04 -8.15
N ARG A 210 -9.16 27.63 -6.90
CA ARG A 210 -9.11 28.55 -5.75
C ARG A 210 -7.78 29.31 -5.69
N GLU A 211 -6.66 28.65 -5.97
CA GLU A 211 -5.32 29.27 -5.99
C GLU A 211 -5.13 30.28 -7.14
N GLY A 212 -5.97 30.22 -8.18
CA GLY A 212 -5.94 31.15 -9.32
C GLY A 212 -6.67 32.49 -9.12
N THR A 213 -7.29 32.73 -7.95
CA THR A 213 -8.18 33.89 -7.72
C THR A 213 -7.63 34.96 -6.77
N GLU A 214 -6.43 34.79 -6.21
CA GLU A 214 -5.81 35.76 -5.28
C GLU A 214 -4.72 36.64 -5.93
N LYS A 215 -4.71 36.77 -7.27
CA LYS A 215 -3.91 37.77 -7.97
C LYS A 215 -4.78 38.60 -8.91
N CYS A 216 -5.53 39.53 -8.35
CA CYS A 216 -5.98 40.77 -8.98
C CYS A 216 -6.12 41.84 -7.92
#